data_AF-A0A2N1N7I0-F1
#
_entry.id   AF-A0A2N1N7I0-F1
#
_cell.length_a   1.000
_cell.length_b   1.000
_cell.length_c   1.000
_cell.angle_alpha   90.00
_cell.angle_beta   90.00
_cell.angle_gamma   90.00
#
_symmetry.space_group_name_H-M   'P 1'
#
loop_
_entity.id
_entity.type
_entity.pdbx_description
1 polymer ?
#
loop_
_entity_poly.entity_id
_entity_poly.type
_entity_poly.pdbx_seq_one_letter_code
_entity_poly.pdbx_strand_id
1 'polypeptide(L)' 'MTSIAKELLKKSGYPIIRDSNKPKNLFELLNVFPNYGVGLKVAPDHWAKKGILESYYEITKVAPKLKVRWTLIQFL' A
#
# COMPACT_ATOMS: atom_id res chain seq x y z
N MET A 1 5.93 -19.82 8.58
CA MET A 1 7.12 -18.94 8.74
C MET A 1 7.75 -19.17 10.10
N THR A 2 9.05 -19.46 10.15
CA THR A 2 9.85 -19.67 11.38
C THR A 2 10.22 -18.33 12.06
N SER A 3 10.54 -18.37 13.36
CA SER A 3 10.82 -17.17 14.19
C SER A 3 11.96 -16.31 13.63
N ILE A 4 13.00 -16.97 13.13
CA ILE A 4 14.23 -16.35 12.61
C ILE A 4 13.94 -15.49 11.37
N ALA A 5 13.09 -15.99 10.46
CA ALA A 5 12.73 -15.24 9.26
C ALA A 5 11.98 -13.94 9.60
N LYS A 6 11.11 -13.95 10.62
CA LYS A 6 10.40 -12.74 11.08
C LYS A 6 11.35 -11.69 11.66
N GLU A 7 12.40 -12.13 12.35
CA GLU A 7 13.37 -11.25 13.00
C GLU A 7 14.29 -10.55 11.99
N LEU A 8 14.76 -11.29 10.98
CA LEU A 8 15.56 -10.75 9.88
C LEU A 8 14.77 -9.72 9.05
N LEU A 9 13.49 -9.99 8.79
CA LEU A 9 12.61 -9.05 8.09
C LEU A 9 12.40 -7.75 8.89
N LYS A 10 12.23 -7.83 10.22
CA LYS A 10 12.14 -6.64 11.08
C LYS A 10 13.40 -5.78 11.06
N LYS A 11 14.58 -6.42 11.03
CA LYS A 11 15.88 -5.72 11.03
C LYS A 11 16.19 -5.03 9.70
N SER A 12 15.60 -5.52 8.61
CA SER A 12 15.94 -5.13 7.25
C SER A 12 15.38 -3.77 6.78
N GLY A 13 14.55 -3.09 7.57
CA GLY A 13 14.02 -1.76 7.22
C GLY A 13 13.03 -1.74 6.05
N TYR A 14 12.82 -2.87 5.37
CA TYR A 14 11.83 -3.00 4.31
C TYR A 14 10.42 -3.06 4.90
N PRO A 15 9.42 -2.39 4.29
CA PRO A 15 8.04 -2.50 4.72
C PRO A 15 7.61 -3.97 4.57
N ILE A 16 7.48 -4.67 5.70
CA ILE A 16 6.98 -6.04 5.73
C ILE A 16 5.51 -5.97 5.34
N ILE A 17 5.22 -6.24 4.06
CA ILE A 17 3.86 -6.42 3.57
C ILE A 17 3.33 -7.66 4.30
N ARG A 18 2.62 -7.44 5.41
CA ARG A 18 1.84 -8.51 6.02
C ARG A 18 0.79 -8.88 4.97
N ASP A 19 0.89 -10.10 4.46
CA ASP A 19 -0.18 -10.79 3.75
C ASP A 19 -1.38 -10.86 4.70
N SER A 20 -2.16 -9.79 4.74
CA SER A 20 -3.51 -9.87 5.28
C SER A 20 -4.36 -10.39 4.14
N ASN A 21 -5.00 -11.54 4.30
CA ASN A 21 -6.02 -12.07 3.40
C ASN A 21 -7.25 -11.15 3.23
N LYS A 22 -7.22 -9.94 3.82
CA LYS A 22 -8.27 -8.94 3.65
C LYS A 22 -8.06 -8.23 2.30
N PRO A 23 -9.10 -8.08 1.47
CA PRO A 23 -9.02 -7.23 0.30
C PRO A 23 -8.68 -5.81 0.76
N LYS A 24 -7.48 -5.35 0.39
CA LYS A 24 -7.02 -4.00 0.68
C LYS A 24 -7.49 -3.09 -0.45
N ASN A 25 -7.93 -1.89 -0.11
CA ASN A 25 -8.20 -0.89 -1.15
C ASN A 25 -6.86 -0.37 -1.73
N LEU A 26 -6.94 0.29 -2.90
CA LEU A 26 -5.73 0.81 -3.57
C LEU A 26 -4.92 1.74 -2.67
N PHE A 27 -5.57 2.65 -1.92
CA PHE A 27 -4.84 3.58 -1.04
C PHE A 27 -4.14 2.88 0.13
N GLU A 28 -4.77 1.87 0.73
CA GLU A 28 -4.17 1.04 1.78
C GLU A 28 -2.94 0.27 1.26
N LEU A 29 -2.99 -0.20 0.01
CA LEU A 29 -1.85 -0.82 -0.66
C LEU A 29 -0.73 0.19 -0.93
N LEU A 30 -1.07 1.40 -1.38
CA LEU A 30 -0.08 2.41 -1.74
C LEU A 30 0.54 3.11 -0.52
N ASN A 31 -0.17 3.15 0.61
CA ASN A 31 0.28 3.84 1.82
C ASN A 31 1.53 3.21 2.46
N VAL A 32 1.91 1.98 2.09
CA VAL A 32 3.16 1.35 2.56
C VAL A 32 4.37 1.69 1.68
N PHE A 33 4.16 2.30 0.52
CA PHE A 33 5.21 2.68 -0.41
C PHE A 33 5.59 4.16 -0.23
N PRO A 34 6.87 4.53 -0.45
CA PRO A 34 7.27 5.93 -0.48
C PRO A 34 6.52 6.68 -1.58
N ASN A 35 6.15 7.93 -1.30
CA ASN A 35 5.39 8.79 -2.21
C ASN A 35 4.13 8.10 -2.79
N TYR A 36 3.45 7.27 -2.00
CA TYR A 36 2.28 6.49 -2.42
C TYR A 36 2.50 5.64 -3.68
N GLY A 37 3.74 5.20 -3.93
CA GLY A 37 4.03 4.31 -5.06
C GLY A 37 3.93 4.99 -6.43
N VAL A 38 4.18 6.30 -6.54
CA VAL A 38 4.34 6.97 -7.84
C VAL A 38 5.42 6.26 -8.67
N GLY A 39 5.10 5.94 -9.93
CA GLY A 39 5.90 5.14 -10.85
C GLY A 39 5.60 3.62 -10.80
N LEU A 40 4.77 3.15 -9.87
CA LEU A 40 4.37 1.74 -9.83
C LEU A 40 3.24 1.44 -10.82
N LYS A 41 3.23 0.20 -11.31
CA LYS A 41 2.18 -0.36 -12.15
C LYS A 41 1.20 -1.14 -11.30
N VAL A 42 -0.08 -0.89 -11.48
CA VAL A 42 -1.17 -1.57 -10.76
C VAL A 42 -2.22 -2.07 -11.74
N ALA A 43 -2.78 -3.24 -11.46
CA ALA A 43 -3.87 -3.81 -12.24
C ALA A 43 -4.96 -4.32 -11.29
N PRO A 44 -6.25 -4.20 -11.65
CA PRO A 44 -7.33 -4.82 -10.91
C PRO A 44 -7.21 -6.35 -10.93
N ASP A 45 -7.44 -7.02 -9.79
CA ASP A 45 -7.36 -8.48 -9.69
C ASP A 45 -8.24 -9.23 -10.71
N HIS A 46 -9.38 -8.64 -11.08
CA HIS A 46 -10.29 -9.26 -12.05
C HIS A 46 -9.72 -9.27 -13.48
N TRP A 47 -8.73 -8.43 -13.80
CA TRP A 47 -8.00 -8.49 -15.09
C TRP A 47 -7.04 -9.67 -15.11
N ALA A 48 -6.28 -9.86 -14.03
CA ALA A 48 -5.40 -11.02 -13.88
C ALA A 48 -6.19 -12.34 -13.96
N LYS A 49 -7.35 -12.42 -13.28
CA LYS A 49 -8.24 -13.59 -13.36
C LYS A 49 -8.80 -13.87 -14.75
N LYS A 50 -8.89 -12.86 -15.61
CA LYS A 50 -9.33 -12.97 -17.01
C LYS A 50 -8.19 -13.22 -17.99
N GLY A 51 -6.94 -13.29 -17.53
CA GLY A 51 -5.77 -13.47 -18.38
C GLY A 51 -5.30 -12.20 -19.09
N ILE A 52 -5.79 -11.03 -18.67
CA ILE A 52 -5.35 -9.74 -19.21
C ILE A 52 -4.12 -9.29 -18.41
N LEU A 53 -2.93 -9.69 -18.88
CA LEU A 53 -1.67 -9.48 -18.15
C LEU A 53 -0.90 -8.23 -18.59
N GLU A 54 -1.15 -7.72 -19.80
CA GLU A 54 -0.42 -6.59 -20.38
C GLU A 54 -1.10 -5.23 -20.14
N SER A 55 -2.30 -5.21 -19.56
CA SER A 55 -3.02 -3.98 -19.23
C SER A 55 -2.80 -3.60 -17.77
N TYR A 56 -2.30 -2.39 -17.55
CA TYR A 56 -2.04 -1.83 -16.22
C TYR A 56 -2.23 -0.32 -16.23
N TYR A 57 -2.39 0.24 -15.04
CA TYR A 57 -2.31 1.67 -14.80
C TYR A 57 -0.95 1.99 -14.16
N GLU A 58 -0.34 3.09 -14.57
CA GLU A 58 0.82 3.65 -13.90
C GLU A 58 0.39 4.79 -12.98
N ILE A 59 0.92 4.78 -11.76
CA ILE A 59 0.61 5.79 -10.77
C ILE A 59 1.47 7.02 -11.01
N THR A 60 0.85 8.11 -11.46
CA THR A 60 1.56 9.39 -11.71
C THR A 60 1.39 10.38 -10.57
N LYS A 61 0.24 10.34 -9.89
CA LYS A 61 -0.09 11.26 -8.79
C LYS A 61 -1.10 10.61 -7.85
N VAL A 62 -0.93 10.86 -6.55
CA VAL A 62 -1.88 10.41 -5.51
C VAL A 62 -2.21 11.60 -4.61
N ALA A 63 -3.51 11.83 -4.39
CA ALA A 63 -4.00 12.90 -3.52
C ALA A 63 -4.93 12.29 -2.46
N PRO A 64 -4.39 11.75 -1.36
CA PRO A 64 -5.21 11.19 -0.29
C PRO A 64 -5.95 12.33 0.41
N LYS A 65 -7.24 12.14 0.68
CA LYS A 65 -8.02 13.09 1.49
C LYS A 65 -7.56 12.98 2.93
N LEU A 66 -6.72 13.92 3.39
CA LEU A 66 -6.34 14.01 4.79
C LEU A 66 -7.60 14.23 5.63
N LYS A 67 -7.91 13.26 6.49
CA LYS A 67 -8.95 13.43 7.51
C LYS A 67 -8.34 14.28 8.62
N VAL A 68 -8.46 15.60 8.52
CA VAL A 68 -8.04 16.52 9.58
C VAL A 68 -8.82 16.16 10.84
N ARG A 69 -8.12 15.60 11.84
CA ARG A 69 -8.70 15.32 13.15
C ARG A 69 -8.59 16.62 13.93
N TRP A 70 -9.69 17.37 14.00
CA TRP A 70 -9.83 18.68 14.67
C TRP A 70 -9.66 18.63 16.20
N THR A 71 -8.90 17.69 16.75
CA THR A 71 -8.76 17.50 18.20
C THR A 71 -7.68 18.37 18.86
N LEU A 72 -7.02 19.29 18.12
CA LEU A 72 -5.94 20.12 18.67
C LEU A 72 -6.12 21.64 18.55
N ILE A 73 -7.28 22.14 18.10
CA ILE A 73 -7.53 23.60 18.00
C ILE A 73 -8.34 24.15 19.20
N GLN A 74 -8.60 23.35 20.23
CA GLN A 74 -9.31 23.82 21.45
C GLN A 74 -8.40 24.34 22.57
N PHE A 75 -7.10 24.55 22.33
CA PHE A 75 -6.15 25.00 23.37
C PHE A 75 -5.38 26.29 23.04
N LEU A 76 -5.93 27.17 22.19
CA LEU A 76 -5.45 28.54 22.02
C LEU A 76 -6.60 29.53 22.18
#